data_AF-A0A2P2IBN2-F1
#
_entry.id   AF-A0A2P2IBN2-F1
#
_cell.length_a   1.000
_cell.length_b   1.000
_cell.length_c   1.000
_cell.angle_alpha   90.00
_cell.angle_beta   90.00
_cell.angle_gamma   90.00
#
_symmetry.space_group_name_H-M   'P 1'
#
loop_
_entity.id
_entity.type
_entity.pdbx_description
1 polymer ?
#
loop_
_entity_poly.entity_id
_entity_poly.type
_entity_poly.pdbx_seq_one_letter_code
_entity_poly.pdbx_strand_id
1 'polypeptide(L)'
;VYNAGKRSKDSEVADVTIELSTLQNGEECEDWHPLTGITPVGEWGAVRLRYRYFPDLMMGSSEYNSLRDLLLDPGMEAVLALSDLSHKDRVPLAQALLRIFRGERREHDLLQKLTEHEIEREAETSTLFRAATLTTTIMDHYMKATCTEFLQCAVSETIHKILESKQSCELNQTKMDNPTDACANAEFLLQVLDEIIQSVFASAADCPMPLRYICSRLQRKVAEKWPNDRMVKARVVSGFIFLRLICPAILSPRQFGLMQEPPPQSASRSLVMIAKCLQNLANLIEFGGKEQNMEVVNPFILKNKERMILFLDSLSGIQERPEICEIRAKTDPSRDLAQLHHICVAHLPHLAARAKTQPTLKKLVTVTEMLQKHKERYQEMMQNAANHVT
;
A
#
# COMPACT_ATOMS: atom_id res chain seq x y z
N VAL A 1 21.32 -23.54 13.57
CA VAL A 1 21.49 -22.88 14.91
C VAL A 1 22.85 -22.22 14.95
N TYR A 2 22.97 -20.98 15.43
CA TYR A 2 24.24 -20.23 15.47
C TYR A 2 24.71 -20.00 16.90
N ASN A 3 26.02 -20.11 17.14
CA ASN A 3 26.64 -19.72 18.41
C ASN A 3 27.13 -18.27 18.34
N ALA A 4 26.44 -17.36 19.01
CA ALA A 4 26.81 -15.95 19.09
C ALA A 4 27.85 -15.73 20.20
N GLY A 5 29.13 -15.94 19.89
CA GLY A 5 30.23 -15.63 20.79
C GLY A 5 30.50 -14.12 20.85
N LYS A 6 30.64 -13.54 22.04
CA LYS A 6 30.95 -12.08 22.25
C LYS A 6 32.23 -11.58 21.52
N ARG A 7 33.04 -12.46 20.91
CA ARG A 7 34.32 -12.14 20.27
C ARG A 7 34.62 -12.95 18.98
N SER A 8 33.69 -13.73 18.45
CA SER A 8 33.90 -14.59 17.27
C SER A 8 32.77 -14.46 16.26
N LYS A 9 33.05 -14.73 14.98
CA LYS A 9 32.00 -14.84 13.95
C LYS A 9 31.03 -15.95 14.31
N ASP A 10 29.74 -15.72 14.05
CA ASP A 10 28.70 -16.71 14.24
C ASP A 10 29.04 -17.98 13.46
N SER A 11 29.11 -19.10 14.16
CA SER A 11 29.37 -20.41 13.57
C SER A 11 28.12 -21.26 13.63
N GLU A 12 27.77 -21.89 12.52
CA GLU A 12 26.66 -22.85 12.44
C GLU A 12 27.02 -24.11 13.22
N VAL A 13 26.17 -24.51 14.17
CA VAL A 13 26.47 -25.62 15.09
C VAL A 13 25.59 -26.85 14.89
N ALA A 14 24.38 -26.67 14.34
CA ALA A 14 23.45 -27.75 14.05
C ALA A 14 22.39 -27.32 13.03
N ASP A 15 21.87 -28.28 12.25
CA ASP A 15 20.82 -28.10 11.26
C ASP A 15 19.66 -29.08 11.44
N VAL A 16 18.55 -28.80 10.75
CA VAL A 16 17.36 -29.65 10.70
C VAL A 16 16.90 -29.70 9.24
N THR A 17 16.66 -30.91 8.72
CA THR A 17 16.18 -31.12 7.35
C THR A 17 14.78 -31.72 7.39
N ILE A 18 13.83 -31.07 6.73
CA ILE A 18 12.46 -31.56 6.54
C ILE A 18 12.26 -31.81 5.05
N GLU A 19 11.92 -33.03 4.69
CA GLU A 19 11.65 -33.38 3.30
C GLU A 19 10.27 -32.87 2.88
N LEU A 20 10.21 -32.01 1.86
CA LEU A 20 8.93 -31.42 1.43
C LEU A 20 7.97 -32.46 0.82
N SER A 21 8.50 -33.55 0.28
CA SER A 21 7.74 -34.67 -0.31
C SER A 21 6.86 -35.39 0.72
N THR A 22 7.24 -35.37 2.01
CA THR A 22 6.50 -36.04 3.09
C THR A 22 5.38 -35.19 3.68
N LEU A 23 5.24 -33.92 3.23
CA LEU A 23 4.28 -32.98 3.79
C LEU A 23 2.98 -32.96 2.98
N GLN A 24 1.85 -33.02 3.68
CA GLN A 24 0.54 -32.88 3.05
C GLN A 24 0.23 -31.41 2.76
N ASN A 25 -0.45 -31.15 1.64
CA ASN A 25 -0.85 -29.80 1.25
C ASN A 25 -1.88 -29.22 2.24
N GLY A 26 -1.54 -28.08 2.83
CA GLY A 26 -2.39 -27.28 3.70
C GLY A 26 -2.53 -27.80 5.13
N GLU A 27 -1.97 -28.97 5.43
CA GLU A 27 -2.01 -29.55 6.77
C GLU A 27 -1.00 -28.84 7.68
N GLU A 28 -1.46 -28.47 8.88
CA GLU A 28 -0.59 -27.92 9.92
C GLU A 28 0.04 -29.10 10.68
N CYS A 29 1.36 -29.20 10.58
CA CYS A 29 2.14 -30.19 11.31
C CYS A 29 2.86 -29.51 12.48
N GLU A 30 2.86 -30.18 13.62
CA GLU A 30 3.62 -29.76 14.80
C GLU A 30 4.34 -30.97 15.38
N ASP A 31 5.66 -31.05 15.20
CA ASP A 31 6.44 -32.21 15.63
C ASP A 31 7.84 -31.83 16.12
N TRP A 32 8.49 -32.77 16.81
CA TRP A 32 9.88 -32.67 17.25
C TRP A 32 10.82 -33.19 16.16
N HIS A 33 11.69 -32.31 15.67
CA HIS A 33 12.70 -32.65 14.69
C HIS A 33 14.09 -32.71 15.33
N PRO A 34 14.82 -33.84 15.22
CA PRO A 34 16.15 -33.96 15.77
C PRO A 34 17.12 -32.98 15.08
N LEU A 35 17.99 -32.37 15.87
CA LEU A 35 19.06 -31.50 15.39
C LEU A 35 20.29 -32.34 15.06
N THR A 36 20.79 -32.19 13.84
CA THR A 36 22.03 -32.82 13.39
C THR A 36 23.19 -31.87 13.70
N GLY A 37 24.12 -32.29 14.56
CA GLY A 37 25.29 -31.49 14.91
C GLY A 37 26.28 -31.38 13.75
N ILE A 38 26.73 -30.16 13.46
CA ILE A 38 27.78 -29.89 12.47
C ILE A 38 29.14 -29.77 13.17
N THR A 39 29.22 -29.07 14.31
CA THR A 39 30.48 -28.91 15.07
C THR A 39 30.23 -28.65 16.57
N PRO A 40 30.41 -29.66 17.46
CA PRO A 40 30.78 -31.05 17.18
C PRO A 40 29.68 -31.84 16.46
N VAL A 41 30.09 -32.82 15.66
CA VAL A 41 29.15 -33.77 15.05
C VAL A 41 28.56 -34.67 16.14
N GLY A 42 27.24 -34.77 16.22
CA GLY A 42 26.55 -35.56 17.23
C GLY A 42 25.07 -35.21 17.37
N GLU A 43 24.41 -35.78 18.38
CA GLU A 43 23.03 -35.43 18.74
C GLU A 43 22.99 -34.14 19.54
N TRP A 44 22.21 -33.16 19.09
CA TRP A 44 22.09 -31.84 19.73
C TRP A 44 20.69 -31.57 20.32
N GLY A 45 19.93 -32.64 20.55
CA GLY A 45 18.53 -32.57 20.97
C GLY A 45 17.59 -32.42 19.78
N ALA A 46 16.40 -31.86 20.03
CA ALA A 46 15.37 -31.68 19.02
C ALA A 46 14.74 -30.29 19.11
N VAL A 47 14.27 -29.76 17.98
CA VAL A 47 13.49 -28.53 17.91
C VAL A 47 12.04 -28.88 17.57
N ARG A 48 11.10 -28.32 18.34
CA ARG A 48 9.68 -28.44 18.03
C ARG A 48 9.31 -27.37 17.01
N LEU A 49 8.88 -27.79 15.82
CA LEU A 49 8.51 -26.89 14.73
C LEU A 49 7.02 -27.02 14.47
N ARG A 50 6.38 -25.87 14.21
CA ARG A 50 5.01 -25.80 13.73
C ARG A 50 5.01 -25.15 12.36
N TYR A 51 4.58 -25.88 11.34
CA TYR A 51 4.66 -25.45 9.95
C TYR A 51 3.47 -25.95 9.13
N ARG A 52 3.25 -25.32 7.97
CA ARG A 52 2.21 -25.68 7.02
C ARG A 52 2.77 -25.55 5.60
N TYR A 53 2.60 -26.59 4.80
CA TYR A 53 3.12 -26.66 3.43
C TYR A 53 2.02 -26.34 2.41
N PHE A 54 2.31 -25.48 1.43
CA PHE A 54 1.40 -25.17 0.32
C PHE A 54 2.20 -25.25 -0.99
N PRO A 55 2.09 -26.34 -1.77
CA PRO A 55 2.68 -26.38 -3.10
C PRO A 55 1.93 -25.41 -4.01
N ASP A 56 2.63 -24.37 -4.47
CA ASP A 56 2.11 -23.44 -5.47
C ASP A 56 2.77 -23.72 -6.83
N LEU A 57 1.98 -24.25 -7.76
CA LEU A 57 2.41 -24.48 -9.13
C LEU A 57 2.28 -23.19 -9.93
N MET A 58 3.42 -22.64 -10.34
CA MET A 58 3.52 -21.54 -11.30
C MET A 58 3.99 -22.09 -12.65
N MET A 59 3.23 -21.77 -13.70
CA MET A 59 3.62 -22.10 -15.07
C MET A 59 4.63 -21.06 -15.59
N GLY A 60 5.32 -21.35 -16.70
CA GLY A 60 6.21 -20.37 -17.33
C GLY A 60 5.46 -19.12 -17.82
N SER A 61 6.14 -17.97 -17.84
CA SER A 61 5.54 -16.67 -18.23
C SER A 61 4.79 -16.70 -19.56
N SER A 62 5.28 -17.49 -20.52
CA SER A 62 4.69 -17.64 -21.85
C SER A 62 3.27 -18.22 -21.83
N GLU A 63 2.94 -19.06 -20.85
CA GLU A 63 1.60 -19.64 -20.70
C GLU A 63 0.58 -18.56 -20.37
N TYR A 64 0.96 -17.55 -19.60
CA TYR A 64 0.07 -16.48 -19.15
C TYR A 64 -0.09 -15.32 -20.15
N ASN A 65 0.53 -15.36 -21.33
CA ASN A 65 0.50 -14.28 -22.31
C ASN A 65 -0.94 -13.86 -22.68
N SER A 66 -1.83 -14.82 -22.92
CA SER A 66 -3.22 -14.52 -23.26
C SER A 66 -3.97 -13.78 -22.13
N LEU A 67 -3.67 -14.09 -20.87
CA LEU A 67 -4.25 -13.39 -19.73
C LEU A 67 -3.65 -11.99 -19.61
N ARG A 68 -2.33 -11.87 -19.76
CA ARG A 68 -1.61 -10.58 -19.76
C ARG A 68 -2.19 -9.63 -20.81
N ASP A 69 -2.38 -10.09 -22.04
CA ASP A 69 -2.89 -9.25 -23.13
C ASP A 69 -4.30 -8.73 -22.85
N LEU A 70 -5.17 -9.54 -22.24
CA LEU A 70 -6.51 -9.13 -21.85
C LEU A 70 -6.51 -8.11 -20.70
N LEU A 71 -5.59 -8.24 -19.75
CA LEU A 71 -5.44 -7.28 -18.65
C LEU A 71 -4.88 -5.94 -19.14
N LEU A 72 -3.96 -5.98 -20.10
CA LEU A 72 -3.32 -4.81 -20.69
C LEU A 72 -4.13 -4.21 -21.85
N ASP A 73 -5.31 -4.73 -22.17
CA ASP A 73 -6.18 -4.15 -23.19
C ASP A 73 -6.45 -2.65 -22.91
N PRO A 74 -6.46 -1.77 -23.92
CA PRO A 74 -6.68 -0.33 -23.72
C PRO A 74 -7.98 0.02 -22.98
N GLY A 75 -9.03 -0.81 -23.11
CA GLY A 75 -10.30 -0.62 -22.41
C GLY A 75 -10.24 -1.02 -20.93
N MET A 76 -9.30 -1.89 -20.55
CA MET A 76 -9.14 -2.44 -19.20
C MET A 76 -10.41 -3.03 -18.57
N GLU A 77 -11.34 -3.52 -19.41
CA GLU A 77 -12.63 -4.08 -18.95
C GLU A 77 -12.44 -5.24 -17.97
N ALA A 78 -11.42 -6.09 -18.19
CA ALA A 78 -11.06 -7.16 -17.26
C ALA A 78 -10.66 -6.61 -15.88
N VAL A 79 -9.86 -5.55 -15.84
CA VAL A 79 -9.40 -4.91 -14.60
C VAL A 79 -10.58 -4.27 -13.86
N LEU A 80 -11.45 -3.56 -14.58
CA LEU A 80 -12.66 -2.95 -13.99
C LEU A 80 -13.62 -4.02 -13.44
N ALA A 81 -13.81 -5.12 -14.18
CA ALA A 81 -14.63 -6.23 -13.73
C ALA A 81 -14.06 -6.88 -12.46
N LEU A 82 -12.75 -7.09 -12.39
CA LEU A 82 -12.08 -7.62 -11.19
C LEU A 82 -12.13 -6.63 -10.01
N SER A 83 -12.01 -5.33 -10.27
CA SER A 83 -12.15 -4.27 -9.25
C SER A 83 -13.47 -4.34 -8.50
N ASP A 84 -14.55 -4.62 -9.21
CA ASP A 84 -15.90 -4.70 -8.65
C ASP A 84 -16.17 -6.00 -7.88
N LEU A 85 -15.43 -7.08 -8.16
CA LEU A 85 -15.68 -8.40 -7.61
C LEU A 85 -14.76 -8.74 -6.44
N SER A 86 -13.53 -8.22 -6.45
CA SER A 86 -12.43 -8.72 -5.63
C SER A 86 -12.26 -7.94 -4.32
N HIS A 87 -13.32 -7.84 -3.51
CA HIS A 87 -13.24 -7.13 -2.22
C HIS A 87 -12.34 -7.85 -1.20
N LYS A 88 -12.35 -9.19 -1.18
CA LYS A 88 -11.54 -10.01 -0.27
C LYS A 88 -10.08 -10.09 -0.70
N ASP A 89 -9.84 -10.27 -1.99
CA ASP A 89 -8.49 -10.39 -2.58
C ASP A 89 -7.92 -9.06 -3.09
N ARG A 90 -8.48 -7.94 -2.62
CA ARG A 90 -8.16 -6.58 -3.07
C ARG A 90 -6.67 -6.26 -2.98
N VAL A 91 -6.00 -6.62 -1.89
CA VAL A 91 -4.58 -6.30 -1.68
C VAL A 91 -3.68 -7.13 -2.61
N PRO A 92 -3.80 -8.47 -2.69
CA PRO A 92 -3.10 -9.27 -3.70
C PRO A 92 -3.37 -8.80 -5.14
N LEU A 93 -4.62 -8.48 -5.48
CA LEU A 93 -5.01 -7.96 -6.79
C LEU A 93 -4.31 -6.63 -7.09
N ALA A 94 -4.35 -5.68 -6.16
CA ALA A 94 -3.72 -4.36 -6.31
C ALA A 94 -2.22 -4.48 -6.57
N GLN A 95 -1.54 -5.32 -5.78
CA GLN A 95 -0.09 -5.50 -5.89
C GLN A 95 0.30 -6.16 -7.21
N ALA A 96 -0.41 -7.21 -7.63
CA ALA A 96 -0.12 -7.91 -8.88
C ALA A 96 -0.39 -7.01 -10.10
N LEU A 97 -1.53 -6.32 -10.14
CA LEU A 97 -1.83 -5.36 -11.21
C LEU A 97 -0.80 -4.24 -11.26
N LEU A 98 -0.47 -3.63 -10.13
CA LEU A 98 0.51 -2.54 -10.10
C LEU A 98 1.88 -3.00 -10.59
N ARG A 99 2.36 -4.19 -10.18
CA ARG A 99 3.64 -4.73 -10.65
C ARG A 99 3.64 -5.02 -12.15
N ILE A 100 2.60 -5.65 -12.68
CA ILE A 100 2.45 -5.92 -14.11
C ILE A 100 2.44 -4.62 -14.92
N PHE A 101 1.58 -3.66 -14.57
CA PHE A 101 1.48 -2.40 -15.30
C PHE A 101 2.75 -1.54 -15.19
N ARG A 102 3.45 -1.58 -14.05
CA ARG A 102 4.77 -0.92 -13.90
C ARG A 102 5.86 -1.59 -14.76
N GLY A 103 5.81 -2.92 -14.91
CA GLY A 103 6.70 -3.66 -15.81
C GLY A 103 6.54 -3.24 -17.28
N GLU A 104 5.32 -2.86 -17.66
CA GLU A 104 4.96 -2.38 -18.99
C GLU A 104 5.02 -0.86 -19.17
N ARG A 105 5.41 -0.11 -18.13
CA ARG A 105 5.41 1.37 -18.10
C ARG A 105 4.03 2.00 -18.35
N ARG A 106 2.97 1.32 -17.91
CA ARG A 106 1.56 1.71 -18.09
C ARG A 106 0.82 1.94 -16.77
N GLU A 107 1.54 2.09 -15.66
CA GLU A 107 0.95 2.35 -14.34
C GLU A 107 0.07 3.61 -14.32
N HIS A 108 0.41 4.62 -15.13
CA HIS A 108 -0.41 5.83 -15.28
C HIS A 108 -1.76 5.53 -15.91
N ASP A 109 -1.78 4.69 -16.95
CA ASP A 109 -3.02 4.32 -17.63
C ASP A 109 -3.95 3.59 -16.66
N LEU A 110 -3.39 2.67 -15.86
CA LEU A 110 -4.12 1.93 -14.84
C LEU A 110 -4.73 2.86 -13.78
N LEU A 111 -3.91 3.73 -13.19
CA LEU A 111 -4.33 4.65 -12.14
C LEU A 111 -5.37 5.64 -12.65
N GLN A 112 -5.16 6.20 -13.84
CA GLN A 112 -6.11 7.12 -14.45
C GLN A 112 -7.44 6.40 -14.74
N LYS A 113 -7.42 5.21 -15.34
CA LYS A 113 -8.64 4.47 -15.68
C LYS A 113 -9.46 4.10 -14.45
N LEU A 114 -8.81 3.61 -13.40
CA LEU A 114 -9.50 3.23 -12.16
C LEU A 114 -10.05 4.44 -11.40
N THR A 115 -9.30 5.54 -11.35
CA THR A 115 -9.76 6.77 -10.68
C THR A 115 -10.92 7.43 -11.44
N GLU A 116 -10.87 7.47 -12.78
CA GLU A 116 -11.98 7.95 -13.60
C GLU A 116 -13.23 7.09 -13.39
N HIS A 117 -13.10 5.75 -13.40
CA HIS A 117 -14.22 4.83 -13.14
C HIS A 117 -14.85 5.01 -11.76
N GLU A 118 -14.04 5.21 -10.71
CA GLU A 118 -14.54 5.45 -9.36
C GLU A 118 -15.21 6.83 -9.24
N ILE A 119 -14.62 7.86 -9.84
CA ILE A 119 -15.24 9.20 -9.91
C ILE A 119 -16.59 9.12 -10.61
N GLU A 120 -16.70 8.43 -11.75
CA GLU A 120 -17.94 8.33 -12.53
C GLU A 120 -19.09 7.67 -11.77
N ARG A 121 -18.79 6.72 -10.88
CA ARG A 121 -19.79 5.98 -10.10
C ARG A 121 -20.15 6.60 -8.76
N GLU A 122 -19.29 7.47 -8.22
CA GLU A 122 -19.53 8.10 -6.94
C GLU A 122 -20.66 9.13 -7.02
N ALA A 123 -21.60 9.13 -6.07
CA ALA A 123 -22.71 10.09 -6.07
C ALA A 123 -22.35 11.37 -5.30
N GLU A 124 -21.59 11.23 -4.22
CA GLU A 124 -21.34 12.31 -3.27
C GLU A 124 -19.85 12.66 -3.16
N THR A 125 -19.53 13.96 -3.12
CA THR A 125 -18.14 14.41 -2.95
C THR A 125 -17.59 14.15 -1.54
N SER A 126 -18.47 13.84 -0.58
CA SER A 126 -18.14 13.56 0.82
C SER A 126 -17.53 12.17 1.02
N THR A 127 -17.86 11.20 0.16
CA THR A 127 -17.49 9.78 0.24
C THR A 127 -16.39 9.39 -0.75
N LEU A 128 -16.16 10.20 -1.78
CA LEU A 128 -15.17 9.97 -2.84
C LEU A 128 -13.79 9.57 -2.30
N PHE A 129 -13.31 8.39 -2.72
CA PHE A 129 -12.01 7.80 -2.33
C PHE A 129 -11.78 7.63 -0.81
N ARG A 130 -12.82 7.63 0.02
CA ARG A 130 -12.69 7.37 1.47
C ARG A 130 -12.72 5.88 1.80
N ALA A 131 -13.45 5.11 1.01
CA ALA A 131 -13.53 3.67 1.18
C ALA A 131 -12.22 2.96 0.77
N ALA A 132 -12.08 1.73 1.25
CA ALA A 132 -10.98 0.85 0.94
C ALA A 132 -11.27 0.08 -0.37
N THR A 133 -11.12 0.76 -1.51
CA THR A 133 -11.38 0.25 -2.87
C THR A 133 -10.11 -0.27 -3.55
N LEU A 134 -10.23 -1.01 -4.67
CA LEU A 134 -9.04 -1.43 -5.43
C LEU A 134 -8.23 -0.20 -5.89
N THR A 135 -8.88 0.82 -6.44
CA THR A 135 -8.26 2.08 -6.89
C THR A 135 -7.42 2.71 -5.80
N THR A 136 -8.01 2.90 -4.61
CA THR A 136 -7.33 3.54 -3.50
C THR A 136 -6.17 2.69 -2.98
N THR A 137 -6.31 1.36 -2.99
CA THR A 137 -5.24 0.42 -2.62
C THR A 137 -4.05 0.50 -3.59
N ILE A 138 -4.31 0.59 -4.90
CA ILE A 138 -3.27 0.73 -5.91
C ILE A 138 -2.59 2.09 -5.77
N MET A 139 -3.35 3.17 -5.55
CA MET A 139 -2.79 4.50 -5.25
C MET A 139 -1.91 4.48 -4.00
N ASP A 140 -2.35 3.85 -2.90
CA ASP A 140 -1.58 3.74 -1.66
C ASP A 140 -0.23 3.01 -1.92
N HIS A 141 -0.26 1.87 -2.61
CA HIS A 141 0.95 1.14 -2.99
C HIS A 141 1.86 1.90 -3.95
N TYR A 142 1.28 2.62 -4.91
CA TYR A 142 2.03 3.43 -5.87
C TYR A 142 2.74 4.59 -5.20
N MET A 143 2.02 5.39 -4.39
CA MET A 143 2.60 6.52 -3.66
C MET A 143 3.69 6.05 -2.70
N LYS A 144 3.45 4.96 -1.95
CA LYS A 144 4.45 4.37 -1.07
C LYS A 144 5.73 3.96 -1.81
N ALA A 145 5.62 3.48 -3.04
CA ALA A 145 6.76 3.03 -3.84
C ALA A 145 7.51 4.16 -4.56
N THR A 146 6.94 5.36 -4.66
CA THR A 146 7.48 6.44 -5.50
C THR A 146 7.77 7.73 -4.73
N CYS A 147 7.10 7.96 -3.60
CA CYS A 147 7.18 9.22 -2.85
C CYS A 147 8.18 9.19 -1.69
N THR A 148 9.16 8.27 -1.71
CA THR A 148 10.13 8.14 -0.60
C THR A 148 10.91 9.43 -0.38
N GLU A 149 11.43 10.06 -1.44
CA GLU A 149 12.17 11.33 -1.37
C GLU A 149 11.26 12.47 -0.88
N PHE A 150 10.05 12.59 -1.45
CA PHE A 150 9.05 13.56 -1.00
C PHE A 150 8.75 13.45 0.50
N LEU A 151 8.50 12.23 1.00
CA LEU A 151 8.24 12.00 2.42
C LEU A 151 9.49 12.28 3.27
N GLN A 152 10.67 11.96 2.76
CA GLN A 152 11.91 12.22 3.48
C GLN A 152 12.08 13.71 3.75
N CYS A 153 11.94 14.54 2.72
CA CYS A 153 12.01 16.00 2.85
C CYS A 153 10.83 16.59 3.65
N ALA A 154 9.62 16.05 3.47
CA ALA A 154 8.42 16.64 4.05
C ALA A 154 8.26 16.40 5.56
N VAL A 155 8.63 15.21 6.07
CA VAL A 155 8.27 14.80 7.44
C VAL A 155 9.39 14.22 8.30
N SER A 156 10.55 13.86 7.73
CA SER A 156 11.57 13.14 8.51
C SER A 156 12.11 13.96 9.67
N GLU A 157 12.43 15.23 9.46
CA GLU A 157 12.96 16.10 10.51
C GLU A 157 12.00 16.19 11.70
N THR A 158 10.70 16.36 11.43
CA THR A 158 9.68 16.38 12.47
C THR A 158 9.59 15.06 13.22
N ILE A 159 9.67 13.92 12.52
CA ILE A 159 9.64 12.60 13.16
C ILE A 159 10.84 12.45 14.11
N HIS A 160 12.05 12.79 13.66
CA HIS A 160 13.26 12.73 14.50
C HIS A 160 13.15 13.66 15.71
N LYS A 161 12.69 14.89 15.52
CA LYS A 161 12.44 15.85 16.62
C LYS A 161 11.49 15.28 17.67
N ILE A 162 10.42 14.59 17.26
CA ILE A 162 9.46 13.98 18.20
C ILE A 162 10.05 12.77 18.93
N LEU A 163 10.94 12.01 18.31
CA LEU A 163 11.63 10.89 18.96
C LEU A 163 12.59 11.35 20.05
N GLU A 164 13.25 12.49 19.84
CA GLU A 164 14.23 13.05 20.78
C GLU A 164 13.60 13.96 21.84
N SER A 165 12.38 14.45 21.61
CA SER A 165 11.68 15.34 22.52
C SER A 165 11.22 14.64 23.78
N LYS A 166 11.40 15.32 24.93
CA LYS A 166 10.76 14.97 26.21
C LYS A 166 9.38 15.59 26.36
N GLN A 167 9.10 16.68 25.62
CA GLN A 167 7.82 17.36 25.66
C GLN A 167 6.78 16.61 24.84
N SER A 168 5.61 16.38 25.44
CA SER A 168 4.48 15.70 24.79
C SER A 168 3.67 16.68 23.92
N CYS A 169 2.98 16.16 22.91
CA CYS A 169 1.95 16.90 22.17
C CYS A 169 0.52 16.49 22.58
N GLU A 170 0.35 15.74 23.67
CA GLU A 170 -0.95 15.26 24.15
C GLU A 170 -1.78 16.42 24.73
N LEU A 171 -3.00 16.59 24.23
CA LEU A 171 -3.96 17.62 24.68
C LEU A 171 -5.15 17.02 25.42
N ASN A 172 -5.32 15.70 25.41
CA ASN A 172 -6.35 15.05 26.20
C ASN A 172 -5.93 14.91 27.66
N GLN A 173 -6.58 15.65 28.55
CA GLN A 173 -6.33 15.64 29.99
C GLN A 173 -6.36 14.23 30.62
N THR A 174 -7.17 13.31 30.07
CA THR A 174 -7.27 11.92 30.58
C THR A 174 -6.10 11.02 30.17
N LYS A 175 -5.29 11.46 29.21
CA LYS A 175 -4.13 10.73 28.67
C LYS A 175 -2.79 11.39 29.02
N MET A 176 -2.83 12.57 29.65
CA MET A 176 -1.65 13.26 30.15
C MET A 176 -1.19 12.64 31.46
N ASP A 177 0.12 12.60 31.65
CA ASP A 177 0.71 12.20 32.93
C ASP A 177 0.48 13.28 34.00
N ASN A 178 0.49 14.56 33.60
CA ASN A 178 0.21 15.70 34.48
C ASN A 178 -0.66 16.76 33.77
N PRO A 179 -1.86 17.10 34.28
CA PRO A 179 -2.74 18.10 33.68
C PRO A 179 -2.15 19.51 33.60
N THR A 180 -1.16 19.87 34.43
CA THR A 180 -0.53 21.21 34.39
C THR A 180 0.29 21.45 33.13
N ASP A 181 0.66 20.38 32.43
CA ASP A 181 1.53 20.45 31.25
C ASP A 181 0.75 20.80 29.97
N ALA A 182 -0.59 20.92 30.05
CA ALA A 182 -1.45 21.16 28.90
C ALA A 182 -1.05 22.41 28.10
N CYS A 183 -0.67 23.49 28.78
CA CYS A 183 -0.23 24.73 28.12
C CYS A 183 1.08 24.51 27.35
N ALA A 184 2.09 23.91 28.00
CA ALA A 184 3.39 23.62 27.39
C ALA A 184 3.26 22.60 26.24
N ASN A 185 2.42 21.58 26.38
CA ASN A 185 2.11 20.61 25.31
C ASN A 185 1.46 21.30 24.10
N ALA A 186 0.55 22.25 24.33
CA ALA A 186 -0.11 22.99 23.26
C ALA A 186 0.87 23.92 22.53
N GLU A 187 1.71 24.65 23.25
CA GLU A 187 2.75 25.50 22.66
C GLU A 187 3.72 24.67 21.82
N PHE A 188 4.19 23.54 22.35
CA PHE A 188 5.09 22.65 21.63
C PHE A 188 4.43 22.02 20.40
N LEU A 189 3.18 21.56 20.51
CA LEU A 189 2.43 21.04 19.37
C LEU A 189 2.27 22.10 18.28
N LEU A 190 1.87 23.34 18.63
CA LEU A 190 1.72 24.43 17.67
C LEU A 190 3.03 24.77 16.97
N GLN A 191 4.15 24.78 17.70
CA GLN A 191 5.48 24.96 17.12
C GLN A 191 5.78 23.86 16.10
N VAL A 192 5.61 22.60 16.48
CA VAL A 192 5.86 21.45 15.59
C VAL A 192 4.94 21.49 14.36
N LEU A 193 3.69 21.91 14.52
CA LEU A 193 2.74 22.05 13.42
C LEU A 193 3.14 23.14 12.42
N ASP A 194 3.60 24.29 12.89
CA ASP A 194 4.09 25.37 12.02
C ASP A 194 5.35 24.93 11.25
N GLU A 195 6.26 24.18 11.89
CA GLU A 195 7.47 23.64 11.24
C GLU A 195 7.12 22.60 10.16
N ILE A 196 6.34 21.56 10.51
CA ILE A 196 6.04 20.47 9.57
C ILE A 196 5.23 20.96 8.37
N ILE A 197 4.27 21.87 8.56
CA ILE A 197 3.48 22.35 7.41
C ILE A 197 4.33 23.18 6.46
N GLN A 198 5.29 23.95 6.99
CA GLN A 198 6.24 24.69 6.17
C GLN A 198 7.16 23.74 5.40
N SER A 199 7.65 22.68 6.03
CA SER A 199 8.44 21.64 5.37
C SER A 199 7.66 20.97 4.24
N VAL A 200 6.42 20.53 4.51
CA VAL A 200 5.53 19.91 3.51
C VAL A 200 5.32 20.84 2.31
N PHE A 201 5.05 22.13 2.54
CA PHE A 201 4.85 23.08 1.45
C PHE A 201 6.12 23.36 0.65
N ALA A 202 7.29 23.39 1.31
CA ALA A 202 8.58 23.58 0.64
C ALA A 202 8.97 22.37 -0.22
N SER A 203 8.58 21.15 0.17
CA SER A 203 8.89 19.90 -0.53
C SER A 203 7.98 19.59 -1.73
N ALA A 204 7.16 20.54 -2.20
CA ALA A 204 6.25 20.31 -3.33
C ALA A 204 6.98 19.83 -4.61
N ALA A 205 8.22 20.27 -4.81
CA ALA A 205 9.05 19.90 -5.95
C ALA A 205 9.57 18.46 -5.88
N ASP A 206 9.74 17.92 -4.67
CA ASP A 206 10.21 16.55 -4.43
C ASP A 206 9.10 15.51 -4.67
N CYS A 207 7.85 15.95 -4.79
CA CYS A 207 6.72 15.09 -5.16
C CYS A 207 6.90 14.61 -6.62
N PRO A 208 6.91 13.28 -6.88
CA PRO A 208 7.17 12.75 -8.20
C PRO A 208 6.25 13.34 -9.27
N MET A 209 6.84 13.85 -10.36
CA MET A 209 6.10 14.39 -11.52
C MET A 209 4.98 13.46 -12.02
N PRO A 210 5.20 12.13 -12.12
CA PRO A 210 4.14 11.14 -12.35
C PRO A 210 2.89 11.27 -11.44
N LEU A 211 3.08 11.38 -10.13
CA LEU A 211 1.98 11.51 -9.18
C LEU A 211 1.30 12.88 -9.31
N ARG A 212 2.09 13.94 -9.47
CA ARG A 212 1.58 15.31 -9.70
C ARG A 212 0.68 15.40 -10.93
N TYR A 213 1.06 14.71 -12.01
CA TYR A 213 0.22 14.57 -13.21
C TYR A 213 -1.10 13.85 -12.92
N ILE A 214 -1.06 12.72 -12.19
CA ILE A 214 -2.28 12.00 -11.78
C ILE A 214 -3.20 12.90 -10.95
N CYS A 215 -2.64 13.68 -10.01
CA CYS A 215 -3.41 14.67 -9.23
C CYS A 215 -4.06 15.73 -10.13
N SER A 216 -3.36 16.21 -11.16
CA SER A 216 -3.94 17.13 -12.16
C SER A 216 -5.15 16.52 -12.89
N ARG A 217 -5.02 15.26 -13.31
CA ARG A 217 -6.10 14.51 -13.97
C ARG A 217 -7.31 14.33 -13.05
N LEU A 218 -7.06 13.99 -11.79
CA LEU A 218 -8.10 13.90 -10.76
C LEU A 218 -8.84 15.22 -10.60
N GLN A 219 -8.12 16.34 -10.41
CA GLN A 219 -8.73 17.67 -10.26
C GLN A 219 -9.64 18.03 -11.44
N ARG A 220 -9.19 17.77 -12.67
CA ARG A 220 -9.97 18.05 -13.87
C ARG A 220 -11.24 17.21 -13.91
N LYS A 221 -11.13 15.90 -13.64
CA LYS A 221 -12.26 14.97 -13.68
C LYS A 221 -13.31 15.26 -12.62
N VAL A 222 -12.91 15.57 -11.39
CA VAL A 222 -13.87 15.94 -10.34
C VAL A 222 -14.53 17.29 -10.61
N ALA A 223 -13.82 18.23 -11.25
CA ALA A 223 -14.37 19.53 -11.63
C ALA A 223 -15.36 19.43 -12.79
N GLU A 224 -15.14 18.50 -13.73
CA GLU A 224 -16.10 18.16 -14.79
C GLU A 224 -17.39 17.58 -14.18
N LYS A 225 -17.26 16.68 -13.19
CA LYS A 225 -18.41 16.00 -12.58
C LYS A 225 -19.19 16.86 -11.57
N TRP A 226 -18.50 17.65 -10.75
CA TRP A 226 -19.11 18.50 -9.72
C TRP A 226 -18.68 19.97 -9.87
N PRO A 227 -19.12 20.66 -10.94
CA PRO A 227 -18.65 22.02 -11.26
C PRO A 227 -19.07 23.09 -10.22
N ASN A 228 -20.12 22.82 -9.45
CA ASN A 228 -20.62 23.75 -8.42
C ASN A 228 -19.83 23.68 -7.10
N ASP A 229 -19.02 22.64 -6.91
CA ASP A 229 -18.27 22.41 -5.69
C ASP A 229 -16.84 22.94 -5.84
N ARG A 230 -16.63 24.22 -5.48
CA ARG A 230 -15.34 24.90 -5.65
C ARG A 230 -14.18 24.20 -4.94
N MET A 231 -14.46 23.50 -3.84
CA MET A 231 -13.44 22.85 -3.01
C MET A 231 -13.18 21.39 -3.42
N VAL A 232 -13.93 20.83 -4.38
CA VAL A 232 -13.78 19.42 -4.78
C VAL A 232 -12.38 19.11 -5.32
N LYS A 233 -11.77 20.06 -6.04
CA LYS A 233 -10.40 19.96 -6.57
C LYS A 233 -9.35 19.83 -5.46
N ALA A 234 -9.44 20.67 -4.43
CA ALA A 234 -8.54 20.62 -3.29
C ALA A 234 -8.77 19.33 -2.49
N ARG A 235 -10.04 18.97 -2.21
CA ARG A 235 -10.39 17.78 -1.43
C ARG A 235 -9.94 16.47 -2.06
N VAL A 236 -10.08 16.29 -3.37
CA VAL A 236 -9.66 15.04 -4.02
C VAL A 236 -8.16 14.81 -3.93
N VAL A 237 -7.35 15.86 -4.11
CA VAL A 237 -5.88 15.77 -4.02
C VAL A 237 -5.45 15.60 -2.57
N SER A 238 -6.05 16.37 -1.65
CA SER A 238 -5.84 16.27 -0.21
C SER A 238 -6.10 14.85 0.32
N GLY A 239 -7.15 14.19 -0.19
CA GLY A 239 -7.50 12.82 0.14
C GLY A 239 -6.41 11.79 -0.20
N PHE A 240 -5.56 12.06 -1.20
CA PHE A 240 -4.41 11.21 -1.50
C PHE A 240 -3.15 11.67 -0.79
N ILE A 241 -2.79 12.95 -0.91
CA ILE A 241 -1.52 13.49 -0.40
C ILE A 241 -1.47 13.52 1.13
N PHE A 242 -2.55 13.91 1.81
CA PHE A 242 -2.56 13.96 3.27
C PHE A 242 -3.14 12.70 3.89
N LEU A 243 -4.37 12.34 3.53
CA LEU A 243 -5.08 11.24 4.17
C LEU A 243 -4.45 9.86 3.90
N ARG A 244 -3.86 9.66 2.73
CA ARG A 244 -3.35 8.34 2.30
C ARG A 244 -1.82 8.25 2.20
N LEU A 245 -1.12 9.38 2.25
CA LEU A 245 0.34 9.42 2.14
C LEU A 245 0.99 10.04 3.37
N ILE A 246 0.90 11.36 3.56
CA ILE A 246 1.62 12.07 4.64
C ILE A 246 1.16 11.62 6.03
N CYS A 247 -0.15 11.61 6.31
CA CYS A 247 -0.64 11.24 7.65
C CYS A 247 -0.33 9.77 7.99
N PRO A 248 -0.54 8.79 7.09
CA PRO A 248 -0.09 7.42 7.33
C PRO A 248 1.43 7.30 7.51
N ALA A 249 2.24 8.09 6.79
CA ALA A 249 3.69 8.10 6.96
C ALA A 249 4.13 8.64 8.33
N ILE A 250 3.43 9.63 8.88
CA ILE A 250 3.65 10.14 10.24
C ILE A 250 3.21 9.10 11.28
N LEU A 251 2.07 8.43 11.08
CA LEU A 251 1.52 7.44 12.01
C LEU A 251 2.29 6.12 12.02
N SER A 252 2.91 5.75 10.91
CA SER A 252 3.63 4.47 10.77
C SER A 252 4.93 4.65 9.97
N PRO A 253 5.92 5.42 10.46
CA PRO A 253 7.05 5.84 9.64
C PRO A 253 7.93 4.67 9.18
N ARG A 254 8.02 3.61 9.98
CA ARG A 254 8.71 2.37 9.60
C ARG A 254 8.14 1.76 8.32
N GLN A 255 6.81 1.76 8.17
CA GLN A 255 6.19 1.18 6.98
C GLN A 255 6.53 1.96 5.71
N PHE A 256 6.85 3.24 5.83
CA PHE A 256 7.23 4.13 4.71
C PHE A 256 8.74 4.25 4.52
N GLY A 257 9.55 3.47 5.27
CA GLY A 257 11.00 3.50 5.16
C GLY A 257 11.66 4.76 5.74
N LEU A 258 10.94 5.50 6.59
CA LEU A 258 11.45 6.72 7.24
C LEU A 258 12.28 6.40 8.50
N MET A 259 12.15 5.17 9.02
CA MET A 259 12.88 4.70 10.19
C MET A 259 13.00 3.17 10.20
N GLN A 260 13.97 2.64 10.95
CA GLN A 260 14.20 1.20 11.06
C GLN A 260 13.36 0.55 12.17
N GLU A 261 13.24 1.21 13.31
CA GLU A 261 12.51 0.73 14.49
C GLU A 261 11.21 1.53 14.70
N PRO A 262 10.14 0.91 15.24
CA PRO A 262 8.91 1.64 15.55
C PRO A 262 9.14 2.69 16.65
N PRO A 263 8.44 3.84 16.60
CA PRO A 263 8.56 4.87 17.62
C PRO A 263 8.10 4.37 19.00
N PRO A 264 8.70 4.85 20.10
CA PRO A 264 8.21 4.55 21.45
C PRO A 264 6.77 5.07 21.62
N GLN A 265 6.06 4.55 22.63
CA GLN A 265 4.64 4.85 22.81
C GLN A 265 4.37 6.35 23.07
N SER A 266 5.27 7.04 23.77
CA SER A 266 5.19 8.49 23.99
C SER A 266 5.25 9.28 22.67
N ALA A 267 6.26 9.02 21.84
CA ALA A 267 6.41 9.63 20.53
C ALA A 267 5.23 9.29 19.61
N SER A 268 4.74 8.05 19.65
CA SER A 268 3.57 7.62 18.88
C SER A 268 2.32 8.44 19.20
N ARG A 269 2.07 8.77 20.49
CA ARG A 269 0.96 9.64 20.88
C ARG A 269 1.11 11.04 20.29
N SER A 270 2.31 11.62 20.34
CA SER A 270 2.57 12.93 19.73
C SER A 270 2.40 12.92 18.20
N LEU A 271 2.88 11.89 17.52
CA LEU A 271 2.71 11.73 16.06
C LEU A 271 1.22 11.60 15.67
N VAL A 272 0.41 10.94 16.49
CA VAL A 272 -1.06 10.89 16.30
C VAL A 272 -1.68 12.28 16.37
N MET A 273 -1.28 13.10 17.34
CA MET A 273 -1.78 14.46 17.50
C MET A 273 -1.41 15.34 16.29
N ILE A 274 -0.15 15.25 15.85
CA ILE A 274 0.33 15.97 14.66
C ILE A 274 -0.46 15.55 13.41
N ALA A 275 -0.55 14.24 13.15
CA ALA A 275 -1.27 13.71 11.98
C ALA A 275 -2.75 14.14 11.99
N LYS A 276 -3.39 14.16 13.16
CA LYS A 276 -4.78 14.59 13.30
C LYS A 276 -4.97 16.08 12.97
N CYS A 277 -4.10 16.95 13.47
CA CYS A 277 -4.14 18.38 13.18
C CYS A 277 -3.91 18.65 11.69
N LEU A 278 -2.93 17.98 11.08
CA LEU A 278 -2.68 18.06 9.64
C LEU A 278 -3.86 17.54 8.82
N GLN A 279 -4.50 16.45 9.26
CA GLN A 279 -5.67 15.90 8.60
C GLN A 279 -6.85 16.88 8.64
N ASN A 280 -7.08 17.57 9.76
CA ASN A 280 -8.12 18.59 9.86
C ASN A 280 -7.84 19.80 8.98
N LEU A 281 -6.59 20.27 8.95
CA LEU A 281 -6.16 21.32 8.02
C LEU A 281 -6.38 20.88 6.56
N ALA A 282 -6.00 19.66 6.21
CA ALA A 282 -6.15 19.10 4.87
C ALA A 282 -7.63 18.92 4.46
N ASN A 283 -8.51 18.69 5.44
CA ASN A 283 -9.97 18.68 5.26
C ASN A 283 -10.59 20.10 5.27
N LEU A 284 -9.80 21.14 5.56
CA LEU A 284 -10.22 22.54 5.68
C LEU A 284 -11.27 22.79 6.78
N ILE A 285 -11.27 21.94 7.82
CA ILE A 285 -12.21 22.02 8.94
C ILE A 285 -11.49 22.38 10.25
N GLU A 286 -12.18 23.13 11.10
CA GLU A 286 -11.73 23.44 12.47
C GLU A 286 -12.19 22.37 13.45
N PHE A 287 -11.53 22.30 14.60
CA PHE A 287 -12.02 21.53 15.74
C PHE A 287 -13.18 22.26 16.42
N GLY A 288 -14.16 21.50 16.91
CA GLY A 288 -15.27 22.04 17.71
C GLY A 288 -16.11 20.95 18.36
N GLY A 289 -16.93 21.35 19.34
CA GLY A 289 -17.95 20.50 19.97
C GLY A 289 -17.37 19.29 20.73
N LYS A 290 -17.21 18.15 20.03
CA LYS A 290 -16.77 16.86 20.62
C LYS A 290 -15.29 16.83 21.02
N GLU A 291 -14.49 17.79 20.54
CA GLU A 291 -13.04 17.82 20.73
C GLU A 291 -12.54 19.17 21.29
N GLN A 292 -13.19 19.68 22.35
CA GLN A 292 -12.88 20.99 22.94
C GLN A 292 -11.40 21.21 23.23
N ASN A 293 -10.69 20.17 23.69
CA ASN A 293 -9.25 20.24 23.99
C ASN A 293 -8.38 20.57 22.75
N MET A 294 -8.90 20.40 21.53
CA MET A 294 -8.19 20.68 20.27
C MET A 294 -8.46 22.09 19.73
N GLU A 295 -9.37 22.88 20.33
CA GLU A 295 -9.73 24.21 19.84
C GLU A 295 -8.54 25.19 19.86
N VAL A 296 -7.55 24.96 20.73
CA VAL A 296 -6.28 25.70 20.77
C VAL A 296 -5.50 25.62 19.44
N VAL A 297 -5.79 24.63 18.58
CA VAL A 297 -5.16 24.43 17.27
C VAL A 297 -5.89 25.19 16.14
N ASN A 298 -7.11 25.69 16.37
CA ASN A 298 -7.88 26.38 15.33
C ASN A 298 -7.16 27.62 14.74
N PRO A 299 -6.42 28.44 15.51
CA PRO A 299 -5.62 29.52 14.95
C PRO A 299 -4.60 29.04 13.90
N PHE A 300 -3.94 27.91 14.14
CA PHE A 300 -3.03 27.29 13.16
C PHE A 300 -3.78 26.86 11.89
N ILE A 301 -4.96 26.27 12.04
CA ILE A 301 -5.76 25.83 10.89
C ILE A 301 -6.17 27.05 10.06
N LEU A 302 -6.78 28.06 10.68
CA LEU A 302 -7.25 29.28 10.03
C LEU A 302 -6.11 30.00 9.28
N LYS A 303 -4.93 30.12 9.89
CA LYS A 303 -3.72 30.68 9.27
C LYS A 303 -3.28 29.96 8.00
N ASN A 304 -3.52 28.65 7.90
CA ASN A 304 -2.95 27.81 6.85
C ASN A 304 -3.97 27.29 5.81
N LYS A 305 -5.29 27.52 5.98
CA LYS A 305 -6.33 27.04 5.05
C LYS A 305 -6.07 27.46 3.59
N GLU A 306 -5.82 28.74 3.34
CA GLU A 306 -5.57 29.23 1.98
C GLU A 306 -4.23 28.71 1.42
N ARG A 307 -3.20 28.67 2.26
CA ARG A 307 -1.87 28.13 1.89
C ARG A 307 -1.98 26.65 1.47
N MET A 308 -2.81 25.87 2.17
CA MET A 308 -3.10 24.49 1.83
C MET A 308 -3.73 24.35 0.43
N ILE A 309 -4.71 25.20 0.12
CA ILE A 309 -5.36 25.19 -1.21
C ILE A 309 -4.33 25.51 -2.30
N LEU A 310 -3.55 26.58 -2.11
CA LEU A 310 -2.50 26.99 -3.07
C LEU A 310 -1.44 25.89 -3.27
N PHE A 311 -1.04 25.21 -2.19
CA PHE A 311 -0.13 24.08 -2.27
C PHE A 311 -0.71 22.93 -3.11
N LEU A 312 -1.96 22.53 -2.86
CA LEU A 312 -2.61 21.42 -3.58
C LEU A 312 -2.78 21.72 -5.07
N ASP A 313 -3.11 22.97 -5.41
CA ASP A 313 -3.22 23.43 -6.80
C ASP A 313 -1.85 23.49 -7.49
N SER A 314 -0.83 24.00 -6.81
CA SER A 314 0.56 24.02 -7.32
C SER A 314 1.10 22.60 -7.55
N LEU A 315 0.84 21.68 -6.62
CA LEU A 315 1.24 20.28 -6.73
C LEU A 315 0.60 19.62 -7.96
N SER A 316 -0.63 20.00 -8.30
CA SER A 316 -1.42 19.43 -9.40
C SER A 316 -1.34 20.21 -10.72
N GLY A 317 -0.40 21.16 -10.85
CA GLY A 317 -0.26 22.04 -12.02
C GLY A 317 0.37 21.43 -13.28
N ILE A 318 0.52 20.10 -13.37
CA ILE A 318 1.22 19.43 -14.47
C ILE A 318 0.26 19.14 -15.63
N GLN A 319 0.50 19.75 -16.80
CA GLN A 319 -0.37 19.58 -17.98
C GLN A 319 0.04 18.41 -18.87
N GLU A 320 1.34 18.20 -19.04
CA GLU A 320 1.89 17.18 -19.94
C GLU A 320 2.16 15.88 -19.20
N ARG A 321 1.90 14.75 -19.88
CA ARG A 321 2.20 13.44 -19.33
C ARG A 321 3.73 13.28 -19.25
N PRO A 322 4.30 13.06 -18.07
CA PRO A 322 5.74 12.91 -17.94
C PRO A 322 6.19 11.59 -18.59
N GLU A 323 7.37 11.61 -19.21
CA GLU A 323 8.03 10.39 -19.66
C GLU A 323 8.54 9.59 -18.45
N ILE A 324 8.31 8.27 -18.47
CA ILE A 324 8.80 7.38 -17.41
C ILE A 324 10.27 7.06 -17.74
N CYS A 325 11.20 7.86 -17.22
CA CYS A 325 12.64 7.74 -17.48
C CYS A 325 13.34 6.61 -16.70
N GLU A 326 12.67 5.96 -15.74
CA GLU A 326 13.30 4.90 -14.95
C GLU A 326 13.61 3.66 -15.79
N ILE A 327 14.90 3.33 -15.93
CA ILE A 327 15.36 2.02 -16.42
C ILE A 327 15.10 1.02 -15.30
N ARG A 328 13.93 0.38 -15.34
CA ARG A 328 13.58 -0.69 -14.40
C ARG A 328 14.03 -2.03 -14.97
N ALA A 329 14.65 -2.85 -14.12
CA ALA A 329 14.89 -4.25 -14.46
C ALA A 329 13.54 -4.93 -14.75
N LYS A 330 13.43 -5.61 -15.90
CA LYS A 330 12.27 -6.45 -16.18
C LYS A 330 12.26 -7.58 -15.15
N THR A 331 11.31 -7.52 -14.24
CA THR A 331 11.00 -8.61 -13.32
C THR A 331 10.14 -9.63 -14.04
N ASP A 332 10.30 -10.91 -13.70
CA ASP A 332 9.47 -11.97 -14.25
C ASP A 332 8.01 -11.80 -13.75
N PRO A 333 7.03 -11.54 -14.63
CA PRO A 333 5.65 -11.33 -14.24
C PRO A 333 4.91 -12.64 -13.90
N SER A 334 5.55 -13.81 -14.05
CA SER A 334 4.89 -15.13 -13.89
C SER A 334 4.14 -15.26 -12.56
N ARG A 335 4.76 -14.83 -11.45
CA ARG A 335 4.12 -14.90 -10.12
C ARG A 335 2.89 -14.00 -10.02
N ASP A 336 2.98 -12.79 -10.53
CA ASP A 336 1.86 -11.83 -10.50
C ASP A 336 0.73 -12.29 -11.43
N LEU A 337 1.06 -12.84 -12.61
CA LEU A 337 0.08 -13.39 -13.55
C LEU A 337 -0.59 -14.66 -13.00
N ALA A 338 0.16 -15.52 -12.31
CA ALA A 338 -0.40 -16.68 -11.62
C ALA A 338 -1.35 -16.25 -10.49
N GLN A 339 -0.99 -15.22 -9.71
CA GLN A 339 -1.87 -14.64 -8.70
C GLN A 339 -3.15 -14.07 -9.30
N LEU A 340 -3.06 -13.35 -10.43
CA LEU A 340 -4.24 -12.83 -11.13
C LEU A 340 -5.09 -13.95 -11.70
N HIS A 341 -4.49 -14.99 -12.26
CA HIS A 341 -5.20 -16.18 -12.72
C HIS A 341 -5.98 -16.83 -11.56
N HIS A 342 -5.35 -17.01 -10.41
CA HIS A 342 -6.02 -17.55 -9.22
C HIS A 342 -7.24 -16.72 -8.80
N ILE A 343 -7.11 -15.38 -8.80
CA ILE A 343 -8.22 -14.47 -8.49
C ILE A 343 -9.33 -14.57 -9.55
N CYS A 344 -8.98 -14.64 -10.84
CA CYS A 344 -9.95 -14.86 -11.91
C CYS A 344 -10.71 -16.19 -11.74
N VAL A 345 -10.02 -17.26 -11.34
CA VAL A 345 -10.64 -18.57 -11.07
C VAL A 345 -11.59 -18.47 -9.88
N ALA A 346 -11.19 -17.82 -8.78
CA ALA A 346 -12.03 -17.62 -7.61
C ALA A 346 -13.34 -16.85 -7.93
N HIS A 347 -13.28 -15.94 -8.90
CA HIS A 347 -14.43 -15.15 -9.33
C HIS A 347 -15.08 -15.63 -10.64
N LEU A 348 -14.67 -16.79 -11.18
CA LEU A 348 -15.11 -17.30 -12.48
C LEU A 348 -16.65 -17.35 -12.65
N PRO A 349 -17.45 -17.80 -11.66
CA PRO A 349 -18.91 -17.81 -11.79
C PRO A 349 -19.51 -16.42 -12.00
N HIS A 350 -18.97 -15.41 -11.31
CA HIS A 350 -19.42 -14.02 -11.41
C HIS A 350 -18.96 -13.38 -12.71
N LEU A 351 -17.73 -13.65 -13.13
CA LEU A 351 -17.20 -13.22 -14.43
C LEU A 351 -18.02 -13.82 -15.59
N ALA A 352 -18.38 -15.10 -15.52
CA ALA A 352 -19.23 -15.76 -16.50
C ALA A 352 -20.65 -15.16 -16.56
N ALA A 353 -21.22 -14.80 -15.41
CA ALA A 353 -22.50 -14.11 -15.36
C ALA A 353 -22.43 -12.73 -16.03
N ARG A 354 -21.39 -11.93 -15.74
CA ARG A 354 -21.16 -10.62 -16.39
C ARG A 354 -20.84 -10.74 -17.87
N ALA A 355 -20.16 -11.80 -18.31
CA ALA A 355 -19.85 -12.04 -19.72
C ALA A 355 -21.10 -12.23 -20.61
N LYS A 356 -22.28 -12.48 -20.03
CA LYS A 356 -23.56 -12.49 -20.74
C LYS A 356 -23.95 -11.11 -21.24
N THR A 357 -23.65 -10.06 -20.47
CA THR A 357 -23.98 -8.66 -20.81
C THR A 357 -22.79 -7.89 -21.39
N GLN A 358 -21.56 -8.30 -21.07
CA GLN A 358 -20.31 -7.70 -21.55
C GLN A 358 -19.50 -8.71 -22.39
N PRO A 359 -19.60 -8.68 -23.73
CA PRO A 359 -18.95 -9.67 -24.61
C PRO A 359 -17.43 -9.71 -24.48
N THR A 360 -16.79 -8.60 -24.11
CA THR A 360 -15.35 -8.49 -23.88
C THR A 360 -14.86 -9.45 -22.79
N LEU A 361 -15.67 -9.68 -21.74
CA LEU A 361 -15.34 -10.59 -20.65
C LEU A 361 -15.44 -12.07 -21.03
N LYS A 362 -16.10 -12.42 -22.14
CA LYS A 362 -16.14 -13.83 -22.61
C LYS A 362 -14.74 -14.37 -22.85
N LYS A 363 -13.86 -13.55 -23.46
CA LYS A 363 -12.46 -13.92 -23.69
C LYS A 363 -11.72 -14.18 -22.37
N LEU A 364 -11.95 -13.36 -21.35
CA LEU A 364 -11.34 -13.53 -20.02
C LEU A 364 -11.76 -14.84 -19.37
N VAL A 365 -13.06 -15.17 -19.42
CA VAL A 365 -13.59 -16.44 -18.90
C VAL A 365 -12.93 -17.63 -19.62
N THR A 366 -12.93 -17.62 -20.96
CA THR A 366 -12.32 -18.69 -21.76
C THR A 366 -10.82 -18.86 -21.48
N VAL A 367 -10.07 -17.77 -21.40
CA VAL A 367 -8.63 -17.81 -21.08
C VAL A 367 -8.40 -18.33 -19.66
N THR A 368 -9.24 -17.94 -18.70
CA THR A 368 -9.14 -18.40 -17.30
C THR A 368 -9.34 -19.92 -17.21
N GLU A 369 -10.35 -20.46 -17.90
CA GLU A 369 -10.62 -21.90 -17.97
C GLU A 369 -9.51 -22.67 -18.71
N MET A 370 -8.99 -22.10 -19.80
CA MET A 370 -7.87 -22.69 -20.55
C MET A 370 -6.63 -22.82 -19.67
N LEU A 371 -6.26 -21.74 -18.97
CA LEU A 371 -5.12 -21.74 -18.05
C LEU A 371 -5.31 -22.69 -16.87
N GLN A 372 -6.55 -22.84 -16.38
CA GLN A 372 -6.88 -23.81 -15.35
C GLN A 372 -6.63 -25.24 -15.82
N LYS A 373 -7.06 -25.59 -17.03
CA LYS A 373 -6.78 -26.90 -17.65
C LYS A 373 -5.30 -27.13 -17.91
N HIS A 374 -4.56 -26.09 -18.31
CA HIS A 374 -3.10 -26.19 -18.45
C HIS A 374 -2.46 -26.51 -17.11
N LYS A 375 -2.84 -25.78 -16.04
CA LYS A 375 -2.32 -26.00 -14.68
C LYS A 375 -2.58 -27.43 -14.21
N GLU A 376 -3.77 -27.97 -14.43
CA GLU A 376 -4.13 -29.36 -14.10
C GLU A 376 -3.25 -30.38 -14.85
N ARG A 377 -2.99 -30.18 -16.15
CA ARG A 377 -2.08 -31.04 -16.92
C ARG A 377 -0.66 -31.02 -16.39
N TYR A 378 -0.14 -29.85 -16.02
CA TYR A 378 1.19 -29.75 -15.41
C TYR A 378 1.23 -30.48 -14.06
N GLN A 379 0.18 -30.41 -13.24
CA GLN A 379 0.09 -31.17 -11.99
C GLN A 379 0.09 -32.69 -12.24
N GLU A 380 -0.68 -33.17 -13.21
CA GLU A 380 -0.70 -34.58 -13.61
C GLU A 380 0.68 -35.04 -14.11
N MET A 381 1.36 -34.23 -14.93
CA MET A 381 2.71 -34.53 -15.41
C MET A 381 3.72 -34.62 -14.27
N MET A 382 3.66 -33.71 -13.29
CA MET A 382 4.55 -33.76 -12.13
C MET A 382 4.26 -34.96 -11.24
N GLN A 383 2.99 -35.31 -11.04
CA GLN A 383 2.61 -36.50 -10.26
C GLN A 383 3.08 -37.79 -10.95
N ASN A 384 2.91 -37.88 -12.27
CA ASN A 384 3.38 -39.03 -13.06
C ASN A 384 4.91 -39.14 -13.05
N ALA A 385 5.63 -38.01 -13.13
CA ALA A 385 7.08 -37.99 -13.01
C ALA A 385 7.55 -38.44 -11.62
N ALA A 386 6.89 -38.00 -10.54
CA ALA A 386 7.20 -38.45 -9.18
C ALA A 386 6.98 -39.96 -8.98
N ASN A 387 5.90 -40.50 -9.56
CA ASN A 387 5.59 -41.93 -9.51
C ASN A 387 6.55 -42.81 -10.34
N HIS A 388 7.35 -42.24 -11.25
CA HIS A 388 8.35 -42.96 -12.04
C HIS A 388 9.76 -42.91 -11.45
N VAL A 389 9.98 -42.12 -10.40
CA VAL A 389 11.26 -42.00 -9.68
C VAL A 389 11.25 -42.81 -8.36
N THR A 390 10.09 -43.39 -8.01
CA THR A 390 9.94 -44.41 -6.96
C THR A 390 9.94 -45.80 -7.59
#